data_AF-A0A7S0JKM5-F1
#
_entry.id   AF-A0A7S0JKM5-F1
#
_cell.length_a   1.000
_cell.length_b   1.000
_cell.length_c   1.000
_cell.angle_alpha   90.00
_cell.angle_beta   90.00
_cell.angle_gamma   90.00
#
_symmetry.space_group_name_H-M   'P 1'
#
loop_
_entity.id
_entity.type
_entity.pdbx_description
1 polymer ?
#
loop_
_entity_poly.entity_id
_entity_poly.type
_entity_poly.pdbx_seq_one_letter_code
_entity_poly.pdbx_strand_id
1 'polypeptide(L)'
;AVRIRTATEAQALHDEAVRLLSATPLSLRTALQIAWAASKSLPPPYSCAVLEPAELITSATSRCWVLDLRPASEFEAVHFALTRNLPPPELAEPAAVDAVVEELRVVCVEGDYGLAVLTAADPSSEEGCSGASPAQVAAVVAAFAAAAFPRVSIVRGGFSSLSAKQRAELVCEDAVPVATEGASAGAGVGAAKVLASAKQAVRKLSFTRRRKGAHLVDPMAGNAPAPE
;
A
#
# COMPACT_ATOMS: atom_id res chain seq x y z
N ALA A 1 -33.02 -5.16 -1.64
CA ALA A 1 -32.82 -4.79 -3.05
C ALA A 1 -32.84 -3.27 -3.16
N VAL A 2 -31.78 -2.66 -3.71
CA VAL A 2 -31.76 -1.22 -4.00
C VAL A 2 -32.79 -0.93 -5.09
N ARG A 3 -33.80 -0.10 -4.81
CA ARG A 3 -34.80 0.31 -5.82
C ARG A 3 -34.35 1.64 -6.43
N ILE A 4 -33.90 1.59 -7.68
CA ILE A 4 -33.57 2.77 -8.49
C ILE A 4 -34.87 3.28 -9.12
N ARG A 5 -35.24 4.53 -8.85
CA ARG A 5 -36.54 5.10 -9.24
C ARG A 5 -36.44 6.07 -10.41
N THR A 6 -35.26 6.62 -10.67
CA THR A 6 -35.03 7.58 -11.76
C THR A 6 -33.76 7.30 -12.54
N ALA A 7 -33.67 7.81 -13.77
CA ALA A 7 -32.45 7.74 -14.57
C ALA A 7 -31.28 8.51 -13.92
N THR A 8 -31.57 9.62 -13.24
CA THR A 8 -30.57 10.41 -12.51
C THR A 8 -29.98 9.63 -11.33
N GLU A 9 -30.82 8.91 -10.58
CA GLU A 9 -30.35 8.01 -9.51
C GLU A 9 -29.50 6.86 -10.08
N ALA A 10 -29.88 6.31 -11.24
CA ALA A 10 -29.11 5.27 -11.91
C ALA A 10 -27.71 5.77 -12.31
N GLN A 11 -27.63 6.99 -12.87
CA GLN A 11 -26.37 7.59 -13.28
C GLN A 11 -25.47 7.90 -12.07
N ALA A 12 -26.04 8.48 -11.00
CA ALA A 12 -25.27 8.77 -9.79
C ALA A 12 -24.69 7.49 -9.15
N LEU A 13 -25.47 6.40 -9.13
CA LEU A 13 -24.98 5.09 -8.66
C LEU A 13 -23.90 4.51 -9.59
N HIS A 14 -24.04 4.68 -10.90
CA HIS A 14 -23.03 4.26 -11.86
C HIS A 14 -21.71 5.02 -11.65
N ASP A 15 -21.76 6.34 -11.55
CA ASP A 15 -20.58 7.18 -11.37
C ASP A 15 -19.86 6.86 -10.06
N GLU A 16 -20.62 6.64 -8.98
CA GLU A 16 -20.07 6.22 -7.69
C GLU A 16 -19.46 4.81 -7.76
N ALA A 17 -20.10 3.87 -8.45
CA ALA A 17 -19.55 2.53 -8.66
C ALA A 17 -18.25 2.58 -9.48
N VAL A 18 -18.18 3.39 -10.53
CA VAL A 18 -16.96 3.61 -11.33
C VAL A 18 -15.86 4.23 -10.48
N ARG A 19 -16.19 5.23 -9.67
CA ARG A 19 -15.25 5.87 -8.75
C ARG A 19 -14.68 4.85 -7.75
N LEU A 20 -15.54 4.06 -7.09
CA LEU A 20 -15.12 3.00 -6.18
C LEU A 20 -14.27 1.95 -6.90
N LEU A 21 -14.69 1.49 -8.07
CA LEU A 21 -13.95 0.51 -8.87
C LEU A 21 -12.55 0.99 -9.25
N SER A 22 -12.42 2.28 -9.59
CA SER A 22 -11.14 2.90 -9.93
C SER A 22 -10.15 2.96 -8.75
N ALA A 23 -10.66 3.01 -7.52
CA ALA A 23 -9.88 3.04 -6.29
C ALA A 23 -9.60 1.64 -5.70
N THR A 24 -10.28 0.60 -6.21
CA THR A 24 -10.10 -0.79 -5.77
C THR A 24 -8.85 -1.41 -6.39
N PRO A 25 -7.97 -2.04 -5.58
CA PRO A 25 -6.82 -2.81 -6.08
C PRO A 25 -7.21 -3.84 -7.14
N LEU A 26 -6.35 -4.03 -8.14
CA LEU A 26 -6.57 -4.97 -9.22
C LEU A 26 -6.68 -6.40 -8.70
N SER A 27 -5.85 -6.80 -7.74
CA SER A 27 -5.91 -8.10 -7.07
C SER A 27 -7.30 -8.39 -6.50
N LEU A 28 -7.89 -7.42 -5.80
CA LEU A 28 -9.21 -7.56 -5.20
C LEU A 28 -10.30 -7.63 -6.27
N ARG A 29 -10.21 -6.81 -7.34
CA ARG A 29 -11.14 -6.89 -8.48
C ARG A 29 -11.12 -8.28 -9.11
N THR A 30 -9.92 -8.81 -9.38
CA THR A 30 -9.74 -10.14 -9.97
C THR A 30 -10.28 -11.24 -9.04
N ALA A 31 -9.97 -11.16 -7.74
CA ALA A 31 -10.48 -12.13 -6.76
C ALA A 31 -12.02 -12.12 -6.68
N LEU A 32 -12.63 -10.93 -6.67
CA LEU A 32 -14.10 -10.77 -6.70
C LEU A 32 -14.71 -11.33 -7.98
N GLN A 33 -14.11 -11.07 -9.14
CA GLN A 33 -14.56 -11.62 -10.42
C GLN A 33 -14.50 -13.14 -10.45
N ILE A 34 -13.41 -13.74 -9.96
CA ILE A 34 -13.25 -15.19 -9.86
C ILE A 34 -14.29 -15.79 -8.89
N ALA A 35 -14.44 -15.19 -7.70
CA ALA A 35 -15.42 -15.64 -6.71
C ALA A 35 -16.85 -15.59 -7.26
N TRP A 36 -17.19 -14.48 -7.94
CA TRP A 36 -18.48 -14.30 -8.59
C TRP A 36 -18.72 -15.35 -9.69
N ALA A 37 -17.76 -15.53 -10.60
CA ALA A 37 -17.85 -16.52 -11.67
C ALA A 37 -17.99 -17.95 -11.13
N ALA A 38 -17.31 -18.25 -10.02
CA ALA A 38 -17.38 -19.55 -9.36
C ALA A 38 -18.62 -19.72 -8.47
N SER A 39 -19.46 -18.68 -8.29
CA SER A 39 -20.55 -18.65 -7.30
C SER A 39 -20.08 -19.05 -5.89
N LYS A 40 -18.84 -18.68 -5.54
CA LYS A 40 -18.22 -18.96 -4.23
C LYS A 40 -18.13 -17.68 -3.41
N SER A 41 -18.27 -17.79 -2.10
CA SER A 41 -17.84 -16.73 -1.19
C SER A 41 -16.33 -16.51 -1.33
N LEU A 42 -15.88 -15.27 -1.14
CA LEU A 42 -14.44 -14.99 -1.03
C LEU A 42 -13.82 -15.87 0.08
N PRO A 43 -12.64 -16.47 -0.15
CA PRO A 43 -12.02 -17.29 0.86
C PRO A 43 -11.55 -16.42 2.06
N PRO A 44 -11.81 -16.82 3.32
CA PRO A 44 -11.12 -16.29 4.49
C PRO A 44 -9.60 -16.55 4.37
N PRO A 45 -8.72 -15.76 5.03
CA PRO A 45 -8.86 -15.34 6.43
C PRO A 45 -8.83 -13.84 6.74
N TYR A 46 -8.72 -12.94 5.76
CA TYR A 46 -8.48 -11.54 6.08
C TYR A 46 -9.71 -10.67 5.89
N SER A 47 -10.10 -9.96 6.94
CA SER A 47 -11.11 -8.89 6.93
C SER A 47 -10.70 -7.67 6.07
N CYS A 48 -9.71 -7.82 5.18
CA CYS A 48 -9.10 -6.78 4.37
C CYS A 48 -8.63 -7.36 3.02
N ALA A 49 -8.29 -6.48 2.08
CA ALA A 49 -7.87 -6.89 0.74
C ALA A 49 -6.46 -7.52 0.76
N VAL A 50 -6.22 -8.53 -0.09
CA VAL A 50 -4.87 -9.02 -0.36
C VAL A 50 -4.35 -8.35 -1.63
N LEU A 51 -3.22 -7.66 -1.51
CA LEU A 51 -2.56 -6.90 -2.56
C LEU A 51 -1.46 -7.73 -3.21
N GLU A 52 -1.40 -7.78 -4.54
CA GLU A 52 -0.23 -8.35 -5.20
C GLU A 52 0.98 -7.41 -5.04
N PRO A 53 2.21 -7.93 -4.82
CA PRO A 53 3.39 -7.08 -4.63
C PRO A 53 3.65 -6.08 -5.77
N ALA A 54 3.24 -6.41 -6.99
CA ALA A 54 3.33 -5.50 -8.14
C ALA A 54 2.52 -4.22 -7.99
N GLU A 55 1.40 -4.26 -7.26
CA GLU A 55 0.49 -3.13 -7.12
C GLU A 55 1.01 -2.06 -6.15
N LEU A 56 1.98 -2.40 -5.29
CA LEU A 56 2.66 -1.43 -4.43
C LEU A 56 3.45 -0.37 -5.22
N ILE A 57 3.94 -0.74 -6.41
CA ILE A 57 4.88 0.07 -7.20
C ILE A 57 4.23 0.58 -8.49
N THR A 58 3.38 -0.23 -9.10
CA THR A 58 2.98 -0.01 -10.49
C THR A 58 1.82 0.97 -10.66
N SER A 59 0.96 1.11 -9.66
CA SER A 59 -0.31 1.80 -9.82
C SER A 59 -0.21 3.28 -9.44
N ALA A 60 -0.40 4.15 -10.44
CA ALA A 60 -0.60 5.59 -10.21
C ALA A 60 -1.88 5.86 -9.39
N THR A 61 -2.76 4.86 -9.29
CA THR A 61 -4.07 4.85 -8.63
C THR A 61 -4.03 4.39 -7.17
N SER A 62 -2.97 3.74 -6.70
CA SER A 62 -2.84 3.26 -5.32
C SER A 62 -1.57 3.83 -4.72
N ARG A 63 -1.68 5.09 -4.29
CA ARG A 63 -0.71 5.68 -3.36
C ARG A 63 -0.83 4.91 -2.05
N CYS A 64 0.06 3.96 -1.82
CA CYS A 64 0.07 3.16 -0.60
C CYS A 64 1.19 3.63 0.33
N TRP A 65 0.86 3.81 1.60
CA TRP A 65 1.84 3.81 2.67
C TRP A 65 2.01 2.38 3.16
N VAL A 66 3.25 1.95 3.38
CA VAL A 66 3.56 0.59 3.80
C VAL A 66 3.84 0.57 5.29
N LEU A 67 3.06 -0.21 6.04
CA LEU A 67 3.36 -0.57 7.42
C LEU A 67 4.16 -1.87 7.41
N ASP A 68 5.46 -1.78 7.66
CA ASP A 68 6.38 -2.92 7.63
C ASP A 68 6.49 -3.55 9.03
N LEU A 69 6.03 -4.79 9.16
CA LEU A 69 5.99 -5.54 10.41
C LEU A 69 7.19 -6.49 10.59
N ARG A 70 8.22 -6.37 9.73
CA ARG A 70 9.45 -7.15 9.84
C ARG A 70 10.28 -6.71 11.05
N PRO A 71 11.18 -7.58 11.54
CA PRO A 71 12.16 -7.20 12.54
C PRO A 71 12.96 -5.97 12.10
N ALA A 72 13.32 -5.10 13.05
CA ALA A 72 14.03 -3.85 12.77
C ALA A 72 15.31 -4.08 11.93
N SER A 73 16.06 -5.14 12.21
CA SER A 73 17.27 -5.50 11.45
C SER A 73 17.02 -5.78 9.97
N GLU A 74 15.88 -6.37 9.61
CA GLU A 74 15.51 -6.62 8.20
C GLU A 74 14.98 -5.38 7.50
N PHE A 75 14.28 -4.53 8.25
CA PHE A 75 13.80 -3.24 7.77
C PHE A 75 14.96 -2.28 7.48
N GLU A 76 15.93 -2.18 8.40
CA GLU A 76 17.14 -1.37 8.26
C GLU A 76 18.00 -1.80 7.07
N ALA A 77 18.07 -3.11 6.80
CA ALA A 77 18.80 -3.63 5.66
C ALA A 77 18.20 -3.17 4.32
N VAL A 78 16.87 -3.13 4.20
CA VAL A 78 16.15 -2.70 2.99
C VAL A 78 14.67 -2.44 3.29
N HIS A 79 14.14 -1.31 2.84
CA HIS A 79 12.73 -0.95 3.00
C HIS A 79 12.22 -0.01 1.90
N PHE A 80 10.90 0.25 1.88
CA PHE A 80 10.26 1.16 0.94
C PHE A 80 10.42 2.60 1.41
N ALA A 81 10.54 3.54 0.47
CA ALA A 81 10.60 4.97 0.78
C ALA A 81 9.36 5.52 1.54
N LEU A 82 8.17 4.94 1.31
CA LEU A 82 6.92 5.30 1.98
C LEU A 82 6.55 4.22 2.99
N THR A 83 7.40 4.05 4.01
CA THR A 83 7.18 3.05 5.06
C THR A 83 7.25 3.62 6.46
N ARG A 84 6.46 3.05 7.36
CA ARG A 84 6.69 3.06 8.80
C ARG A 84 6.92 1.62 9.27
N ASN A 85 7.99 1.35 10.03
CA ASN A 85 8.25 0.03 10.62
C ASN A 85 7.55 -0.10 11.98
N LEU A 86 6.89 -1.22 12.24
CA LEU A 86 6.32 -1.55 13.54
C LEU A 86 6.70 -3.00 13.87
N PRO A 87 7.88 -3.22 14.48
CA PRO A 87 8.45 -4.56 14.63
C PRO A 87 7.69 -5.40 15.67
N PRO A 88 7.84 -6.73 15.66
CA PRO A 88 7.07 -7.65 16.52
C PRO A 88 7.08 -7.35 18.02
N PRO A 89 8.20 -6.89 18.64
CA PRO A 89 8.18 -6.50 20.05
C PRO A 89 7.24 -5.32 20.33
N GLU A 90 7.15 -4.34 19.42
CA GLU A 90 6.26 -3.18 19.57
C GLU A 90 4.80 -3.55 19.30
N LEU A 91 4.53 -4.60 18.51
CA LEU A 91 3.18 -5.12 18.28
C LEU A 91 2.53 -5.70 19.55
N ALA A 92 3.33 -6.09 20.55
CA ALA A 92 2.81 -6.56 21.84
C ALA A 92 2.37 -5.41 22.75
N GLU A 93 2.73 -4.16 22.43
CA GLU A 93 2.48 -2.97 23.24
C GLU A 93 1.34 -2.13 22.63
N PRO A 94 0.12 -2.15 23.20
CA PRO A 94 -1.03 -1.44 22.61
C PRO A 94 -0.76 0.06 22.39
N ALA A 95 -0.03 0.69 23.30
CA ALA A 95 0.33 2.11 23.20
C ALA A 95 1.23 2.41 21.98
N ALA A 96 2.08 1.47 21.56
CA ALA A 96 2.91 1.62 20.37
C ALA A 96 2.06 1.53 19.09
N VAL A 97 1.12 0.58 19.06
CA VAL A 97 0.15 0.45 17.96
C VAL A 97 -0.69 1.72 17.83
N ASP A 98 -1.24 2.22 18.94
CA ASP A 98 -2.06 3.44 18.96
C ASP A 98 -1.28 4.67 18.49
N ALA A 99 -0.02 4.80 18.90
CA ALA A 99 0.85 5.89 18.44
C ALA A 99 1.06 5.85 16.92
N VAL A 100 1.28 4.67 16.33
CA VAL A 100 1.43 4.51 14.88
C VAL A 100 0.10 4.72 14.15
N VAL A 101 -1.03 4.31 14.73
CA VAL A 101 -2.36 4.61 14.19
C VAL A 101 -2.56 6.12 14.08
N GLU A 102 -2.25 6.89 15.12
CA GLU A 102 -2.40 8.35 15.09
C GLU A 102 -1.41 9.02 14.14
N GLU A 103 -0.16 8.54 14.07
CA GLU A 103 0.84 9.01 13.10
C GLU A 103 0.34 8.84 11.66
N LEU A 104 -0.14 7.64 11.32
CA LEU A 104 -0.53 7.29 9.95
C LEU A 104 -1.91 7.81 9.58
N ARG A 105 -2.74 8.24 10.54
CA ARG A 105 -4.08 8.77 10.27
C ARG A 105 -4.00 9.99 9.35
N VAL A 106 -3.10 10.93 9.65
CA VAL A 106 -2.89 12.13 8.83
C VAL A 106 -2.41 11.75 7.42
N VAL A 107 -1.55 10.75 7.30
CA VAL A 107 -1.01 10.34 6.01
C VAL A 107 -2.05 9.61 5.17
N CYS A 108 -2.73 8.62 5.73
CA CYS A 108 -3.60 7.73 4.99
C CYS A 108 -5.01 8.31 4.82
N VAL A 109 -5.58 8.89 5.88
CA VAL A 109 -6.95 9.43 5.85
C VAL A 109 -6.95 10.81 5.19
N GLU A 110 -6.12 11.75 5.67
CA GLU A 110 -6.12 13.12 5.13
C GLU A 110 -5.33 13.23 3.81
N GLY A 111 -4.26 12.44 3.68
CA GLY A 111 -3.43 12.41 2.48
C GLY A 111 -3.98 11.52 1.34
N ASP A 112 -5.09 10.81 1.56
CA ASP A 112 -5.70 9.86 0.63
C ASP A 112 -4.73 8.75 0.17
N TYR A 113 -3.93 8.21 1.12
CA TYR A 113 -3.11 7.02 0.89
C TYR A 113 -3.85 5.77 1.39
N GLY A 114 -3.79 4.68 0.63
CA GLY A 114 -4.13 3.36 1.17
C GLY A 114 -3.06 2.88 2.14
N LEU A 115 -3.42 1.97 3.04
CA LEU A 115 -2.46 1.32 3.95
C LEU A 115 -2.19 -0.11 3.50
N ALA A 116 -0.94 -0.44 3.22
CA ALA A 116 -0.50 -1.80 2.91
C ALA A 116 0.35 -2.36 4.06
N VAL A 117 -0.12 -3.44 4.68
CA VAL A 117 0.59 -4.18 5.72
C VAL A 117 1.53 -5.17 5.04
N LEU A 118 2.81 -5.09 5.42
CA LEU A 118 3.88 -5.92 4.87
C LEU A 118 4.54 -6.73 5.98
N THR A 119 4.65 -8.03 5.78
CA THR A 119 5.34 -8.99 6.64
C THR A 119 6.59 -9.53 5.95
N ALA A 120 7.42 -10.36 6.59
CA ALA A 120 8.56 -10.97 5.90
C ALA A 120 8.12 -12.00 4.85
N ALA A 121 7.16 -12.85 5.22
CA ALA A 121 6.60 -13.91 4.39
C ALA A 121 5.06 -13.86 4.40
N ASP A 122 4.40 -14.84 3.77
CA ASP A 122 2.94 -14.92 3.77
C ASP A 122 2.40 -15.06 5.21
N PRO A 123 1.55 -14.15 5.70
CA PRO A 123 1.02 -14.21 7.05
C PRO A 123 0.03 -15.35 7.27
N SER A 124 -0.31 -16.14 6.23
CA SER A 124 -1.14 -17.35 6.37
C SER A 124 -0.33 -18.61 6.74
N SER A 125 0.99 -18.54 6.75
CA SER A 125 1.88 -19.67 7.07
C SER A 125 2.72 -19.37 8.31
N GLU A 126 2.68 -20.25 9.31
CA GLU A 126 3.59 -20.19 10.46
C GLU A 126 5.02 -20.63 10.09
N GLU A 127 5.20 -21.33 8.97
CA GLU A 127 6.50 -21.83 8.53
C GLU A 127 7.36 -20.68 7.97
N GLY A 128 8.47 -20.38 8.66
CA GLY A 128 9.52 -19.49 8.16
C GLY A 128 9.33 -17.99 8.39
N CYS A 129 8.39 -17.57 9.25
CA CYS A 129 8.20 -16.15 9.55
C CYS A 129 9.25 -15.63 10.53
N SER A 130 10.31 -15.00 10.03
CA SER A 130 10.92 -13.90 10.78
C SER A 130 9.92 -12.73 10.79
N GLY A 131 9.55 -12.21 11.97
CA GLY A 131 8.59 -11.09 12.06
C GLY A 131 7.26 -11.44 12.73
N ALA A 132 6.21 -10.69 12.38
CA ALA A 132 4.91 -10.73 13.04
C ALA A 132 4.14 -12.03 12.76
N SER A 133 3.52 -12.60 13.79
CA SER A 133 2.68 -13.81 13.66
C SER A 133 1.34 -13.51 12.97
N PRO A 134 0.65 -14.53 12.43
CA PRO A 134 -0.68 -14.35 11.82
C PRO A 134 -1.68 -13.63 12.74
N ALA A 135 -1.65 -13.95 14.04
CA ALA A 135 -2.50 -13.33 15.04
C ALA A 135 -2.16 -11.84 15.26
N GLN A 136 -0.87 -11.50 15.29
CA GLN A 136 -0.43 -10.10 15.39
C GLN A 136 -0.84 -9.29 14.17
N VAL A 137 -0.69 -9.86 12.96
CA VAL A 137 -1.12 -9.22 11.71
C VAL A 137 -2.63 -8.97 11.71
N ALA A 138 -3.42 -9.96 12.14
CA ALA A 138 -4.87 -9.82 12.25
C ALA A 138 -5.27 -8.70 13.25
N ALA A 139 -4.58 -8.61 14.40
CA ALA A 139 -4.82 -7.57 15.39
C ALA A 139 -4.48 -6.17 14.84
N VAL A 140 -3.36 -6.02 14.14
CA VAL A 140 -2.98 -4.77 13.47
C VAL A 140 -4.05 -4.36 12.46
N VAL A 141 -4.44 -5.26 11.55
CA VAL A 141 -5.48 -4.97 10.56
C VAL A 141 -6.79 -4.56 11.23
N ALA A 142 -7.19 -5.22 12.31
CA ALA A 142 -8.38 -4.87 13.07
C ALA A 142 -8.28 -3.47 13.71
N ALA A 143 -7.12 -3.11 14.27
CA ALA A 143 -6.90 -1.79 14.87
C ALA A 143 -7.02 -0.66 13.82
N PHE A 144 -6.38 -0.81 12.67
CA PHE A 144 -6.47 0.19 11.59
C PHE A 144 -7.88 0.26 10.97
N ALA A 145 -8.57 -0.88 10.83
CA ALA A 145 -9.95 -0.92 10.38
C ALA A 145 -10.89 -0.21 11.38
N ALA A 146 -10.72 -0.45 12.68
CA ALA A 146 -11.48 0.23 13.73
C ALA A 146 -11.21 1.75 13.77
N ALA A 147 -10.00 2.16 13.42
CA ALA A 147 -9.61 3.57 13.28
C ALA A 147 -10.13 4.23 11.98
N ALA A 148 -10.94 3.51 11.18
CA ALA A 148 -11.53 3.96 9.92
C ALA A 148 -10.52 4.31 8.82
N PHE A 149 -9.39 3.59 8.77
CA PHE A 149 -8.43 3.77 7.69
C PHE A 149 -9.01 3.30 6.34
N PRO A 150 -8.84 4.10 5.27
CA PRO A 150 -9.29 3.70 3.95
C PRO A 150 -8.36 2.62 3.37
N ARG A 151 -8.95 1.60 2.72
CA ARG A 151 -8.23 0.64 1.85
C ARG A 151 -7.07 -0.09 2.56
N VAL A 152 -7.27 -0.55 3.79
CA VAL A 152 -6.32 -1.44 4.48
C VAL A 152 -6.18 -2.74 3.69
N SER A 153 -4.94 -3.12 3.39
CA SER A 153 -4.62 -4.33 2.62
C SER A 153 -3.40 -5.05 3.19
N ILE A 154 -3.25 -6.35 2.94
CA ILE A 154 -2.05 -7.14 3.25
C ILE A 154 -1.33 -7.48 1.94
N VAL A 155 0.00 -7.40 1.91
CA VAL A 155 0.80 -7.80 0.75
C VAL A 155 0.94 -9.32 0.69
N ARG A 156 0.53 -9.94 -0.43
CA ARG A 156 0.64 -11.39 -0.62
C ARG A 156 2.09 -11.84 -0.54
N GLY A 157 2.37 -12.84 0.30
CA GLY A 157 3.72 -13.40 0.46
C GLY A 157 4.73 -12.47 1.14
N GLY A 158 4.33 -11.31 1.63
CA GLY A 158 5.21 -10.37 2.34
C GLY A 158 6.35 -9.80 1.49
N PHE A 159 7.47 -9.48 2.12
CA PHE A 159 8.65 -8.92 1.48
C PHE A 159 9.37 -9.96 0.61
N SER A 160 9.36 -11.24 1.01
CA SER A 160 10.02 -12.33 0.29
C SER A 160 9.44 -12.56 -1.13
N SER A 161 8.17 -12.23 -1.35
CA SER A 161 7.51 -12.36 -2.66
C SER A 161 7.83 -11.23 -3.64
N LEU A 162 8.46 -10.15 -3.19
CA LEU A 162 8.92 -9.07 -4.06
C LEU A 162 10.02 -9.58 -4.98
N SER A 163 9.90 -9.37 -6.30
CA SER A 163 10.99 -9.64 -7.25
C SER A 163 12.22 -8.77 -6.97
N ALA A 164 13.39 -9.20 -7.43
CA ALA A 164 14.63 -8.42 -7.30
C ALA A 164 14.51 -7.01 -7.92
N LYS A 165 13.80 -6.89 -9.05
CA LYS A 165 13.51 -5.62 -9.70
C LYS A 165 12.62 -4.73 -8.82
N GLN A 166 11.58 -5.30 -8.22
CA GLN A 166 10.73 -4.57 -7.28
C GLN A 166 11.58 -4.10 -6.12
N ARG A 167 12.31 -4.97 -5.43
CA ARG A 167 13.21 -4.57 -4.32
C ARG A 167 14.20 -3.45 -4.70
N ALA A 168 14.76 -3.48 -5.91
CA ALA A 168 15.67 -2.44 -6.40
C ALA A 168 14.98 -1.09 -6.72
N GLU A 169 13.69 -1.09 -7.06
CA GLU A 169 12.89 0.13 -7.24
C GLU A 169 12.41 0.72 -5.90
N LEU A 170 12.59 -0.01 -4.79
CA LEU A 170 12.17 0.36 -3.44
C LEU A 170 13.24 1.07 -2.63
N VAL A 171 14.51 0.82 -2.96
CA VAL A 171 15.66 1.57 -2.43
C VAL A 171 15.68 2.93 -3.10
N CYS A 172 14.89 3.88 -2.59
CA CYS A 172 15.15 5.28 -2.84
C CYS A 172 16.15 5.72 -1.78
N GLU A 173 17.43 5.81 -2.14
CA GLU A 173 18.58 6.19 -1.29
C GLU A 173 18.48 7.57 -0.58
N ASP A 174 17.32 8.21 -0.61
CA ASP A 174 17.08 9.59 -0.18
C ASP A 174 15.85 9.76 0.73
N ALA A 175 15.20 8.67 1.15
CA ALA A 175 14.14 8.77 2.15
C ALA A 175 14.78 9.03 3.51
N VAL A 176 14.83 10.31 3.90
CA VAL A 176 15.24 10.74 5.25
C VAL A 176 14.49 9.85 6.24
N PRO A 177 15.19 9.03 7.05
CA PRO A 177 14.52 8.25 8.07
C PRO A 177 13.75 9.24 8.94
N VAL A 178 12.45 9.03 9.09
CA VAL A 178 11.65 9.79 10.04
C VAL A 178 12.16 9.35 11.41
N ALA A 179 13.20 10.03 11.89
CA ALA A 179 13.75 9.83 13.21
C ALA A 179 12.63 10.10 14.21
N THR A 180 12.27 9.07 14.97
CA THR A 180 11.53 9.18 16.21
C THR A 180 12.44 9.80 17.26
N GLU A 181 12.71 11.10 17.13
CA GLU A 181 13.27 11.85 18.26
C GLU A 181 12.21 11.93 19.36
N GLY A 182 12.68 11.68 20.58
CA GLY A 182 11.87 11.37 21.74
C GLY A 182 10.70 12.30 21.99
N ALA A 183 9.62 11.69 22.51
CA ALA A 183 8.42 12.34 22.98
C ALA A 183 8.71 13.62 23.78
N SER A 184 8.37 14.78 23.21
CA SER A 184 7.56 15.83 23.83
C SER A 184 7.45 17.02 22.87
N ALA A 185 6.26 17.62 22.81
CA ALA A 185 5.87 18.76 21.97
C ALA A 185 5.51 18.44 20.49
N GLY A 186 4.22 18.17 20.27
CA GLY A 186 3.54 18.51 19.01
C GLY A 186 3.29 17.36 18.04
N ALA A 187 2.34 16.48 18.37
CA ALA A 187 1.82 15.45 17.45
C ALA A 187 1.41 16.04 16.06
N GLY A 188 0.96 17.29 16.01
CA GLY A 188 0.61 17.98 14.77
C GLY A 188 1.82 18.43 13.91
N VAL A 189 2.99 18.68 14.49
CA VAL A 189 4.20 19.11 13.75
C VAL A 189 4.90 17.90 13.13
N GLY A 190 4.95 16.78 13.86
CA GLY A 190 5.47 15.52 13.34
C GLY A 190 4.68 15.01 12.15
N ALA A 191 3.36 14.93 12.27
CA ALA A 191 2.48 14.43 11.19
C ALA A 191 2.51 15.31 9.93
N ALA A 192 2.58 16.64 10.07
CA ALA A 192 2.73 17.55 8.94
C ALA A 192 4.08 17.38 8.21
N LYS A 193 5.16 17.11 8.97
CA LYS A 193 6.48 16.80 8.42
C LYS A 193 6.50 15.45 7.72
N VAL A 194 5.84 14.43 8.27
CA VAL A 194 5.66 13.11 7.64
C VAL A 194 4.87 13.24 6.33
N LEU A 195 3.76 13.99 6.32
CA LEU A 195 2.97 14.24 5.11
C LEU A 195 3.76 15.04 4.05
N ALA A 196 4.58 16.00 4.46
CA ALA A 196 5.45 16.75 3.56
C ALA A 196 6.53 15.85 2.93
N SER A 197 7.18 15.01 3.75
CA SER A 197 8.14 14.00 3.28
C SER A 197 7.48 12.99 2.34
N ALA A 198 6.26 12.53 2.65
CA ALA A 198 5.46 11.66 1.79
C ALA A 198 5.21 12.30 0.41
N LYS A 199 4.75 13.56 0.41
CA LYS A 199 4.52 14.33 -0.83
C LYS A 199 5.81 14.53 -1.63
N GLN A 200 6.94 14.74 -0.98
CA GLN A 200 8.24 14.89 -1.64
C GLN A 200 8.76 13.57 -2.23
N ALA A 201 8.67 12.47 -1.48
CA ALA A 201 9.04 11.13 -1.94
C ALA A 201 8.19 10.70 -3.15
N VAL A 202 6.87 10.92 -3.11
CA VAL A 202 5.98 10.66 -4.26
C VAL A 202 6.38 11.48 -5.47
N ARG A 203 6.70 12.78 -5.32
CA ARG A 203 7.17 13.62 -6.43
C ARG A 203 8.47 13.09 -7.04
N LYS A 204 9.42 12.63 -6.22
CA LYS A 204 10.68 12.02 -6.70
C LYS A 204 10.43 10.71 -7.45
N LEU A 205 9.62 9.79 -6.90
CA LEU A 205 9.25 8.52 -7.54
C LEU A 205 8.54 8.73 -8.89
N SER A 206 7.67 9.75 -8.96
CA SER A 206 7.00 10.15 -10.21
C SER A 206 7.99 10.64 -11.27
N PHE A 207 9.04 11.35 -10.84
CA PHE A 207 10.04 11.95 -11.71
C PHE A 207 11.06 10.92 -12.26
N THR A 208 11.55 10.01 -11.41
CA THR A 208 12.41 8.89 -11.86
C THR A 208 11.68 7.95 -12.81
N ARG A 209 10.37 7.72 -12.60
CA ARG A 209 9.55 6.92 -13.50
C ARG A 209 9.35 7.57 -14.88
N ARG A 210 9.17 8.90 -14.93
CA ARG A 210 9.14 9.65 -16.21
C ARG A 210 10.47 9.58 -16.96
N ARG A 211 11.61 9.64 -16.27
CA ARG A 211 12.94 9.47 -16.91
C ARG A 211 13.16 8.05 -17.45
N LYS A 212 12.80 7.00 -16.70
CA LYS A 212 12.90 5.62 -17.19
C LYS A 212 11.90 5.31 -18.33
N GLY A 213 10.69 5.88 -18.29
CA GLY A 213 9.69 5.77 -19.36
C GLY A 213 10.06 6.56 -20.63
N ALA A 214 10.77 7.68 -20.50
CA ALA A 214 11.27 8.45 -21.64
C ALA A 214 12.44 7.77 -22.38
N HIS A 215 13.04 6.72 -21.81
CA HIS A 215 14.04 5.88 -22.49
C HIS A 215 13.44 4.64 -23.17
N LEU A 216 12.11 4.46 -23.16
CA LEU A 216 11.40 3.31 -23.76
C LEU A 216 10.45 3.69 -24.92
N VAL A 217 10.71 4.83 -25.56
CA VAL A 217 10.17 5.23 -26.87
C VAL A 217 11.41 5.63 -27.67
N ASP A 218 11.89 5.00 -28.74
CA ASP A 218 11.25 4.27 -29.85
C ASP A 218 12.36 3.49 -30.62
N PRO A 219 12.28 2.18 -30.89
CA PRO A 219 13.14 1.51 -31.86
C PRO A 219 12.39 1.18 -33.15
N MET A 220 11.51 2.04 -33.66
CA MET A 220 10.84 1.86 -34.96
C MET A 220 10.71 3.17 -35.77
N ALA A 221 11.61 4.13 -35.60
CA ALA A 221 11.77 5.24 -36.55
C ALA A 221 12.91 4.92 -37.54
N GLY A 222 12.67 3.96 -38.44
CA GLY A 222 13.66 3.51 -39.41
C GLY A 222 13.01 2.79 -40.59
N ASN A 223 12.19 3.50 -41.36
CA ASN A 223 12.00 3.30 -42.80
C ASN A 223 11.09 4.39 -43.35
N ALA A 224 11.68 5.55 -43.64
CA ALA A 224 11.09 6.44 -44.63
C ALA A 224 11.43 5.87 -46.02
N PRO A 225 10.45 5.59 -46.90
CA PRO A 225 10.75 5.35 -48.30
C PRO A 225 11.28 6.65 -48.92
N ALA A 226 12.38 6.53 -49.67
CA ALA A 226 12.92 7.62 -50.46
C ALA A 226 11.90 8.04 -51.55
N PRO A 227 11.80 9.34 -51.88
CA PRO A 227 10.88 9.80 -52.90
C PRO A 227 11.42 9.54 -54.32
N GLU A 228 10.47 9.13 -55.16
CA GLU A 228 10.44 8.97 -56.63
C GLU A 228 11.27 7.84 -57.27
#